data_AF-A0A356FSZ3-F1
#
_entry.id   AF-A0A356FSZ3-F1
#
_cell.length_a   1.000
_cell.length_b   1.000
_cell.length_c   1.000
_cell.angle_alpha   90.00
_cell.angle_beta   90.00
_cell.angle_gamma   90.00
#
_symmetry.space_group_name_H-M   'P 1'
#
loop_
_entity.id
_entity.type
_entity.pdbx_description
1 polymer ?
#
loop_
_entity_poly.entity_id
_entity_poly.type
_entity_poly.pdbx_seq_one_letter_code
_entity_poly.pdbx_strand_id
1 'polypeptide(L)'
;MKWFVKGDFDGFFGLGLNNFINFLLIINLSLFVLGFDVEFVAKRILPAMAVGILIGNFFYGWQARRLGIKLRREDVTALPYGINLLTVFFFVFYVMVPAQQIALSHGLTKQDADLIAWKAGIIACLGSGIVEVIGSFFVHHIRKVAPRAALLSALAVIGIFFIAADYCFRAYAFPEIGIPTLLLTLYFYYGGIQLKGNIPGGLIVLVVGVGVAWATYLIGLRSPI
;
A
#
# COMPACT_ATOMS: atom_id res chain seq x y z
N MET A 1 22.76 18.46 -5.04
CA MET A 1 21.67 17.53 -4.66
C MET A 1 22.26 16.22 -4.15
N LYS A 2 22.02 15.90 -2.87
CA LYS A 2 22.49 14.67 -2.21
C LYS A 2 21.58 13.49 -2.57
N TRP A 3 22.15 12.29 -2.69
CA TRP A 3 21.38 11.06 -3.03
C TRP A 3 20.59 10.50 -1.86
N PHE A 4 21.03 10.81 -0.64
CA PHE A 4 20.43 10.29 0.56
C PHE A 4 20.47 11.38 1.63
N VAL A 5 19.32 11.67 2.22
CA VAL A 5 19.14 12.62 3.32
C VAL A 5 18.50 11.91 4.50
N LYS A 6 18.65 12.48 5.69
CA LYS A 6 18.20 11.82 6.94
C LYS A 6 16.69 11.54 6.96
N GLY A 7 15.88 12.35 6.26
CA GLY A 7 14.44 12.12 6.11
C GLY A 7 14.07 10.92 5.24
N ASP A 8 14.99 10.41 4.42
CA ASP A 8 14.73 9.25 3.57
C ASP A 8 14.57 7.96 4.38
N PHE A 9 15.17 7.89 5.57
CA PHE A 9 14.94 6.76 6.50
C PHE A 9 13.49 6.73 7.00
N ASP A 10 12.94 7.88 7.38
CA ASP A 10 11.55 7.97 7.82
C ASP A 10 10.60 7.69 6.66
N GLY A 11 10.89 8.24 5.48
CA GLY A 11 10.19 7.92 4.24
C GLY A 11 10.25 6.42 3.88
N PHE A 12 11.40 5.76 4.07
CA PHE A 12 11.57 4.33 3.83
C PHE A 12 10.71 3.49 4.78
N PHE A 13 10.72 3.77 6.09
CA PHE A 13 9.90 3.02 7.04
C PHE A 13 8.40 3.29 6.84
N GLY A 14 8.00 4.56 6.61
CA GLY A 14 6.61 4.90 6.33
C GLY A 14 6.09 4.24 5.05
N LEU A 15 6.83 4.38 3.95
CA LEU A 15 6.45 3.77 2.67
C LEU A 15 6.56 2.23 2.71
N GLY A 16 7.62 1.73 3.33
CA GLY A 16 7.90 0.30 3.45
C GLY A 16 6.79 -0.41 4.22
N LEU A 17 6.38 0.14 5.37
CA LEU A 17 5.25 -0.39 6.14
C LEU A 17 3.94 -0.36 5.34
N ASN A 18 3.64 0.76 4.67
CA ASN A 18 2.45 0.87 3.83
C ASN A 18 2.42 -0.19 2.71
N ASN A 19 3.54 -0.37 2.00
CA ASN A 19 3.64 -1.37 0.94
C ASN A 19 3.62 -2.80 1.49
N PHE A 20 4.21 -3.05 2.66
CA PHE A 20 4.17 -4.36 3.30
C PHE A 20 2.73 -4.77 3.63
N ILE A 21 1.90 -3.86 4.15
CA ILE A 21 0.50 -4.18 4.41
C ILE A 21 -0.26 -4.46 3.11
N ASN A 22 -0.01 -3.70 2.05
CA ASN A 22 -0.57 -3.98 0.73
C ASN A 22 -0.15 -5.36 0.19
N PHE A 23 1.09 -5.80 0.44
CA PHE A 23 1.55 -7.14 0.06
C PHE A 23 0.76 -8.22 0.80
N LEU A 24 0.61 -8.06 2.13
CA LEU A 24 -0.18 -8.99 2.93
C LEU A 24 -1.63 -9.05 2.45
N LEU A 25 -2.22 -7.91 2.10
CA LEU A 25 -3.57 -7.88 1.55
C LEU A 25 -3.66 -8.64 0.23
N ILE A 26 -2.76 -8.39 -0.72
CA ILE A 26 -2.77 -9.09 -2.01
C ILE A 26 -2.59 -10.59 -1.83
N ILE A 27 -1.72 -11.01 -0.90
CA ILE A 27 -1.56 -12.42 -0.54
C ILE A 27 -2.87 -12.99 -0.02
N ASN A 28 -3.51 -12.32 0.95
CA ASN A 28 -4.78 -12.78 1.51
C ASN A 28 -5.89 -12.86 0.45
N LEU A 29 -6.01 -11.86 -0.41
CA LEU A 29 -6.98 -11.87 -1.50
C LEU A 29 -6.68 -12.99 -2.52
N SER A 30 -5.41 -13.24 -2.83
CA SER A 30 -5.01 -14.30 -3.75
C SER A 30 -5.31 -15.70 -3.18
N LEU A 31 -5.00 -15.92 -1.90
CA LEU A 31 -5.16 -17.22 -1.26
C LEU A 31 -6.61 -17.51 -0.87
N PHE A 32 -7.29 -16.55 -0.25
CA PHE A 32 -8.61 -16.80 0.35
C PHE A 32 -9.79 -16.40 -0.54
N VAL A 33 -9.62 -15.41 -1.42
CA VAL A 33 -10.71 -15.00 -2.34
C VAL A 33 -10.57 -15.71 -3.68
N LEU A 34 -9.38 -15.69 -4.28
CA LEU A 34 -9.15 -16.35 -5.58
C LEU A 34 -8.82 -17.84 -5.43
N GLY A 35 -8.44 -18.31 -4.24
CA GLY A 35 -8.08 -19.71 -4.03
C GLY A 35 -6.85 -20.14 -4.84
N PHE A 36 -5.90 -19.22 -5.07
CA PHE A 36 -4.64 -19.55 -5.74
C PHE A 36 -3.78 -20.41 -4.83
N ASP A 37 -3.01 -21.31 -5.44
CA ASP A 37 -2.03 -22.10 -4.71
C ASP A 37 -0.90 -21.22 -4.14
N VAL A 38 -0.39 -21.58 -2.97
CA VAL A 38 0.65 -20.83 -2.26
C VAL A 38 1.91 -20.71 -3.10
N GLU A 39 2.28 -21.77 -3.81
CA GLU A 39 3.46 -21.77 -4.68
C GLU A 39 3.30 -20.79 -5.84
N PHE A 40 2.09 -20.70 -6.41
CA PHE A 40 1.77 -19.75 -7.48
C PHE A 40 1.95 -18.31 -7.01
N VAL A 41 1.41 -17.96 -5.83
CA VAL A 41 1.53 -16.62 -5.25
C VAL A 41 2.99 -16.30 -4.92
N ALA A 42 3.71 -17.22 -4.29
CA ALA A 42 5.10 -17.03 -3.87
C ALA A 42 6.08 -16.93 -5.03
N LYS A 43 5.90 -17.71 -6.11
CA LYS A 43 6.82 -17.72 -7.26
C LYS A 43 6.52 -16.66 -8.31
N ARG A 44 5.26 -16.21 -8.44
CA ARG A 44 4.86 -15.29 -9.52
C ARG A 44 4.44 -13.93 -9.02
N ILE A 45 3.58 -13.86 -8.00
CA ILE A 45 2.96 -12.60 -7.58
C ILE A 45 3.90 -11.80 -6.68
N LEU A 46 4.44 -12.40 -5.61
CA LEU A 46 5.36 -11.70 -4.69
C LEU A 46 6.59 -11.11 -5.40
N PRO A 47 7.34 -11.89 -6.21
CA PRO A 47 8.55 -11.38 -6.85
C PRO A 47 8.22 -10.26 -7.84
N ALA A 48 7.12 -10.37 -8.59
CA ALA A 48 6.68 -9.34 -9.51
C ALA A 48 6.33 -8.03 -8.79
N MET A 49 5.63 -8.10 -7.66
CA MET A 49 5.31 -6.93 -6.84
C MET A 49 6.56 -6.26 -6.29
N ALA A 50 7.49 -7.06 -5.74
CA ALA A 50 8.75 -6.55 -5.20
C ALA A 50 9.58 -5.83 -6.27
N VAL A 51 9.76 -6.46 -7.44
CA VAL A 51 10.47 -5.87 -8.57
C VAL A 51 9.77 -4.60 -9.07
N GLY A 52 8.43 -4.60 -9.17
CA GLY A 52 7.66 -3.43 -9.59
C GLY A 52 7.85 -2.23 -8.67
N ILE A 53 7.81 -2.44 -7.36
CA ILE A 53 8.04 -1.37 -6.37
C ILE A 53 9.46 -0.84 -6.43
N LEU A 54 10.46 -1.74 -6.55
CA LEU A 54 11.86 -1.35 -6.64
C LEU A 54 12.12 -0.50 -7.89
N ILE A 55 11.67 -0.96 -9.05
CA ILE A 55 11.83 -0.24 -10.33
C ILE A 55 11.09 1.11 -10.27
N GLY A 56 9.86 1.13 -9.77
CA GLY A 56 9.07 2.36 -9.67
C GLY A 56 9.72 3.41 -8.77
N ASN A 57 10.17 3.02 -7.57
CA ASN A 57 10.84 3.95 -6.65
C ASN A 57 12.20 4.42 -7.20
N PHE A 58 12.96 3.54 -7.85
CA PHE A 58 14.20 3.95 -8.52
C PHE A 58 13.93 4.96 -9.64
N PHE A 59 12.89 4.74 -10.44
CA PHE A 59 12.49 5.63 -11.53
C PHE A 59 12.06 7.01 -11.02
N TYR A 60 11.23 7.08 -9.98
CA TYR A 60 10.83 8.36 -9.37
C TYR A 60 12.00 9.06 -8.66
N GLY A 61 12.89 8.32 -7.99
CA GLY A 61 14.11 8.87 -7.40
C GLY A 61 15.01 9.50 -8.46
N TRP A 62 15.19 8.82 -9.59
CA TRP A 62 15.94 9.34 -10.73
C TRP A 62 15.31 10.59 -11.34
N GLN A 63 13.98 10.62 -11.50
CA GLN A 63 13.25 11.80 -12.00
C GLN A 63 13.40 13.00 -11.06
N ALA A 64 13.24 12.78 -9.74
CA ALA A 64 13.41 13.82 -8.74
C ALA A 64 14.82 14.43 -8.79
N ARG A 65 15.84 13.58 -8.94
CA ARG A 65 17.23 14.03 -9.11
C ARG A 65 17.44 14.84 -10.38
N ARG A 66 16.95 14.36 -11.53
CA ARG A 66 17.03 15.10 -12.80
C ARG A 66 16.35 16.47 -12.69
N LEU A 67 15.20 16.54 -12.03
CA LEU A 67 14.46 17.78 -11.84
C LEU A 67 15.20 18.75 -10.91
N GLY A 68 15.75 18.27 -9.79
CA GLY A 68 16.53 19.11 -8.87
C GLY A 68 17.79 19.69 -9.50
N ILE A 69 18.50 18.90 -10.33
CA ILE A 69 19.65 19.40 -11.11
C ILE A 69 19.20 20.50 -12.10
N LYS A 70 18.10 20.25 -12.85
CA LYS A 70 17.58 21.20 -13.84
C LYS A 70 17.13 22.53 -13.21
N LEU A 71 16.48 22.47 -12.05
CA LEU A 71 15.98 23.64 -11.32
C LEU A 71 17.02 24.27 -10.39
N ARG A 72 18.22 23.68 -10.25
CA ARG A 72 19.24 24.05 -9.27
C ARG A 72 18.69 24.14 -7.84
N ARG A 73 17.80 23.20 -7.50
CA ARG A 73 17.12 23.11 -6.21
C ARG A 73 17.56 21.86 -5.46
N GLU A 74 17.70 21.99 -4.14
CA GLU A 74 18.05 20.87 -3.25
C GLU A 74 16.86 20.34 -2.44
N ASP A 75 15.68 20.98 -2.55
CA ASP A 75 14.45 20.66 -1.83
C ASP A 75 13.45 19.83 -2.67
N VAL A 76 13.91 19.20 -3.76
CA VAL A 76 13.08 18.32 -4.58
C VAL A 76 13.05 16.93 -3.96
N THR A 77 11.85 16.44 -3.65
CA THR A 77 11.63 15.11 -3.07
C THR A 77 10.96 14.19 -4.07
N ALA A 78 11.36 12.92 -4.12
CA ALA A 78 10.71 11.94 -4.97
C ALA A 78 9.31 11.60 -4.45
N LEU A 79 8.34 11.51 -5.36
CA LEU A 79 7.04 10.97 -5.00
C LEU A 79 7.22 9.47 -4.72
N PRO A 80 6.79 8.96 -3.57
CA PRO A 80 6.96 7.56 -3.25
C PRO A 80 6.04 6.70 -4.13
N TYR A 81 6.58 5.60 -4.67
CA TYR A 81 5.82 4.65 -5.46
C TYR A 81 5.34 3.49 -4.61
N GLY A 82 4.06 3.15 -4.78
CA GLY A 82 3.41 2.09 -4.02
C GLY A 82 2.21 1.53 -4.75
N ILE A 83 1.55 0.60 -4.07
CA ILE A 83 0.37 -0.09 -4.59
C ILE A 83 -0.88 0.72 -4.24
N ASN A 84 -1.77 0.89 -5.22
CA ASN A 84 -3.10 1.47 -4.99
C ASN A 84 -4.04 0.40 -4.43
N LEU A 85 -4.42 0.57 -3.17
CA LEU A 85 -5.29 -0.35 -2.44
C LEU A 85 -6.64 -0.57 -3.13
N LEU A 86 -7.28 0.49 -3.60
CA LEU A 86 -8.64 0.41 -4.16
C LEU A 86 -8.66 -0.36 -5.46
N THR A 87 -7.70 -0.08 -6.35
CA THR A 87 -7.64 -0.76 -7.65
C THR A 87 -7.40 -2.26 -7.47
N VAL A 88 -6.64 -2.67 -6.44
CA VAL A 88 -6.48 -4.09 -6.09
C VAL A 88 -7.83 -4.74 -5.77
N PHE A 89 -8.65 -4.12 -4.90
CA PHE A 89 -9.98 -4.64 -4.58
C PHE A 89 -10.84 -4.76 -5.84
N PHE A 90 -10.92 -3.70 -6.65
CA PHE A 90 -11.73 -3.72 -7.87
C PHE A 90 -11.23 -4.77 -8.86
N PHE A 91 -9.93 -4.89 -9.09
CA PHE A 91 -9.41 -5.89 -10.02
C PHE A 91 -9.62 -7.31 -9.52
N VAL A 92 -9.42 -7.58 -8.23
CA VAL A 92 -9.68 -8.92 -7.68
C VAL A 92 -11.16 -9.28 -7.82
N PHE A 93 -12.07 -8.45 -7.32
CA PHE A 93 -13.48 -8.79 -7.22
C PHE A 93 -14.26 -8.62 -8.54
N TYR A 94 -13.93 -7.64 -9.37
CA TYR A 94 -14.69 -7.34 -10.60
C TYR A 94 -14.01 -7.85 -11.88
N VAL A 95 -12.74 -8.25 -11.83
CA VAL A 95 -12.04 -8.76 -13.01
C VAL A 95 -11.56 -10.19 -12.81
N MET A 96 -10.72 -10.42 -11.80
CA MET A 96 -10.03 -11.71 -11.62
C MET A 96 -11.01 -12.81 -11.20
N VAL A 97 -11.85 -12.55 -10.19
CA VAL A 97 -12.87 -13.53 -9.74
C VAL A 97 -13.83 -13.88 -10.88
N PRO A 98 -14.48 -12.92 -11.57
CA PRO A 98 -15.36 -13.25 -12.70
C PRO A 98 -14.63 -13.99 -13.83
N ALA A 99 -13.42 -13.57 -14.20
CA ALA A 99 -12.64 -14.25 -15.23
C ALA A 99 -12.33 -15.72 -14.87
N GLN A 100 -12.00 -15.98 -13.61
CA GLN A 100 -11.78 -17.33 -13.09
C GLN A 100 -13.07 -18.17 -13.16
N GLN A 101 -14.20 -17.61 -12.70
CA GLN A 101 -15.48 -18.32 -12.68
C GLN A 101 -15.97 -18.65 -14.10
N ILE A 102 -15.81 -17.72 -15.05
CA ILE A 102 -16.11 -17.96 -16.46
C ILE A 102 -15.22 -19.09 -17.00
N ALA A 103 -13.92 -19.08 -16.73
CA ALA A 103 -13.01 -20.14 -17.15
C ALA A 103 -13.40 -21.51 -16.57
N LEU A 104 -13.73 -21.57 -15.28
CA LEU A 104 -14.22 -22.79 -14.63
C LEU A 104 -15.54 -23.27 -15.24
N SER A 105 -16.45 -22.36 -15.57
CA SER A 105 -17.73 -22.69 -16.20
C SER A 105 -17.58 -23.29 -17.60
N HIS A 106 -16.49 -22.96 -18.29
CA HIS A 106 -16.12 -23.57 -19.58
C HIS A 106 -15.41 -24.93 -19.43
N GLY A 107 -15.32 -25.48 -18.21
CA GLY A 107 -14.74 -26.80 -17.96
C GLY A 107 -13.20 -26.81 -17.89
N LEU A 108 -12.56 -25.64 -17.79
CA LEU A 108 -11.10 -25.57 -17.60
C LEU A 108 -10.69 -26.07 -16.22
N THR A 109 -9.45 -26.57 -16.12
CA THR A 109 -8.89 -26.95 -14.82
C THR A 109 -8.71 -25.72 -13.92
N LYS A 110 -8.69 -25.93 -12.61
CA LYS A 110 -8.45 -24.85 -11.62
C LYS A 110 -7.14 -24.10 -11.91
N GLN A 111 -6.08 -24.82 -12.27
CA GLN A 111 -4.78 -24.24 -12.58
C GLN A 111 -4.83 -23.31 -13.80
N ASP A 112 -5.54 -23.71 -14.85
CA ASP A 112 -5.71 -22.88 -16.04
C ASP A 112 -6.61 -21.67 -15.77
N ALA A 113 -7.68 -21.86 -15.00
CA ALA A 113 -8.57 -20.79 -14.57
C ALA A 113 -7.84 -19.74 -13.72
N ASP A 114 -6.95 -20.17 -12.81
CA ASP A 114 -6.12 -19.29 -11.99
C ASP A 114 -5.14 -18.48 -12.84
N LEU A 115 -4.54 -19.13 -13.83
CA LEU A 115 -3.67 -18.46 -14.79
C LEU A 115 -4.42 -17.41 -15.62
N ILE A 116 -5.65 -17.71 -16.05
CA ILE A 116 -6.51 -16.77 -16.77
C ILE A 116 -6.87 -15.58 -15.88
N ALA A 117 -7.26 -15.83 -14.63
CA ALA A 117 -7.58 -14.79 -13.66
C ALA A 117 -6.39 -13.86 -13.42
N TRP A 118 -5.19 -14.42 -13.24
CA TRP A 118 -3.95 -13.65 -13.09
C TRP A 118 -3.65 -12.79 -14.33
N LYS A 119 -3.75 -13.37 -15.54
CA LYS A 119 -3.56 -12.63 -16.80
C LYS A 119 -4.60 -11.52 -16.97
N ALA A 120 -5.86 -11.77 -16.62
CA ALA A 120 -6.93 -10.78 -16.66
C ALA A 120 -6.62 -9.61 -15.70
N GLY A 121 -6.12 -9.90 -14.50
CA GLY A 121 -5.64 -8.89 -13.56
C GLY A 121 -4.51 -8.03 -14.13
N ILE A 122 -3.51 -8.63 -14.77
CA ILE A 122 -2.42 -7.87 -15.43
C ILE A 122 -2.96 -6.97 -16.54
N ILE A 123 -3.88 -7.47 -17.36
CA ILE A 123 -4.51 -6.69 -18.44
C ILE A 123 -5.31 -5.53 -17.85
N ALA A 124 -6.04 -5.74 -16.76
CA ALA A 124 -6.76 -4.67 -16.07
C ALA A 124 -5.80 -3.60 -15.51
N CYS A 125 -4.69 -4.00 -14.90
CA CYS A 125 -3.65 -3.07 -14.46
C CYS A 125 -3.08 -2.25 -15.62
N LEU A 126 -2.75 -2.90 -16.74
CA LEU A 126 -2.24 -2.22 -17.93
C LEU A 126 -3.29 -1.26 -18.52
N GLY A 127 -4.55 -1.70 -18.61
CA GLY A 127 -5.67 -0.88 -19.07
C GLY A 127 -5.88 0.35 -18.19
N SER A 128 -5.83 0.19 -16.87
CA SER A 128 -5.89 1.31 -15.91
C SER A 128 -4.74 2.28 -16.14
N GLY A 129 -3.51 1.78 -16.33
CA GLY A 129 -2.36 2.63 -16.64
C GLY A 129 -2.53 3.44 -17.92
N ILE A 130 -3.08 2.83 -18.98
CA ILE A 130 -3.39 3.54 -20.24
C ILE A 130 -4.45 4.63 -19.99
N VAL A 131 -5.52 4.30 -19.26
CA VAL A 131 -6.58 5.25 -18.90
C VAL A 131 -6.01 6.41 -18.08
N GLU A 132 -5.11 6.15 -17.14
CA GLU A 132 -4.43 7.18 -16.33
C GLU A 132 -3.52 8.07 -17.18
N VAL A 133 -2.76 7.49 -18.11
CA VAL A 133 -1.92 8.26 -19.06
C VAL A 133 -2.78 9.18 -19.91
N ILE A 134 -3.87 8.67 -20.50
CA ILE A 134 -4.81 9.48 -21.29
C ILE A 134 -5.47 10.55 -20.39
N GLY A 135 -5.91 10.18 -19.19
CA GLY A 135 -6.54 11.08 -18.22
C GLY A 135 -5.61 12.19 -17.74
N SER A 136 -4.29 11.94 -17.71
CA SER A 136 -3.29 12.93 -17.30
C SER A 136 -3.28 14.20 -18.17
N PHE A 137 -3.68 14.11 -19.44
CA PHE A 137 -3.79 15.26 -20.34
C PHE A 137 -5.00 16.15 -20.00
N PHE A 138 -6.08 15.57 -19.48
CA PHE A 138 -7.33 16.26 -19.16
C PHE A 138 -7.45 16.66 -17.69
N VAL A 139 -6.56 16.16 -16.82
CA VAL A 139 -6.63 16.36 -15.36
C VAL A 139 -6.70 17.84 -14.96
N HIS A 140 -6.00 18.72 -15.69
CA HIS A 140 -6.00 20.15 -15.40
C HIS A 140 -7.35 20.80 -15.69
N HIS A 141 -8.06 20.34 -16.71
CA HIS A 141 -9.40 20.81 -17.04
C HIS A 141 -10.43 20.30 -16.03
N ILE A 142 -10.37 19.01 -15.70
CA ILE A 142 -11.26 18.39 -14.70
C ILE A 142 -11.13 19.10 -13.36
N ARG A 143 -9.91 19.43 -12.92
CA ARG A 143 -9.68 20.14 -11.65
C ARG A 143 -10.28 21.54 -11.61
N LYS A 144 -10.49 22.20 -12.76
CA LYS A 144 -11.13 23.53 -12.83
C LYS A 144 -12.65 23.43 -12.74
N VAL A 145 -13.24 22.37 -13.27
CA VAL A 145 -14.70 22.17 -13.33
C VAL A 145 -15.21 21.45 -12.09
N ALA A 146 -14.44 20.53 -11.52
CA ALA A 146 -14.83 19.74 -10.36
C ALA A 146 -14.93 20.60 -9.09
N PRO A 147 -16.05 20.56 -8.35
CA PRO A 147 -16.17 21.29 -7.09
C PRO A 147 -15.19 20.71 -6.06
N ARG A 148 -14.51 21.58 -5.31
CA ARG A 148 -13.54 21.18 -4.28
C ARG A 148 -14.14 20.20 -3.26
N ALA A 149 -15.42 20.38 -2.92
CA ALA A 149 -16.14 19.48 -2.03
C ALA A 149 -16.16 18.03 -2.54
N ALA A 150 -16.34 17.81 -3.85
CA ALA A 150 -16.34 16.46 -4.43
C ALA A 150 -14.94 15.82 -4.43
N LEU A 151 -13.89 16.61 -4.69
CA LEU A 151 -12.51 16.12 -4.63
C LEU A 151 -12.11 15.75 -3.19
N LEU A 152 -12.47 16.59 -2.22
CA LEU A 152 -12.16 16.37 -0.81
C LEU A 152 -13.00 15.23 -0.20
N SER A 153 -14.27 15.11 -0.56
CA SER A 153 -15.13 14.04 -0.05
C SER A 153 -14.65 12.65 -0.52
N ALA A 154 -14.25 12.52 -1.79
CA ALA A 154 -13.68 11.28 -2.30
C ALA A 154 -12.41 10.89 -1.53
N LEU A 155 -11.47 11.82 -1.34
CA LEU A 155 -10.24 11.56 -0.57
C LEU A 155 -10.54 11.20 0.89
N ALA A 156 -11.51 11.87 1.52
CA ALA A 156 -11.91 11.60 2.90
C ALA A 156 -12.51 10.20 3.07
N VAL A 157 -13.41 9.78 2.17
CA VAL A 157 -14.00 8.43 2.20
C VAL A 157 -12.93 7.37 2.04
N ILE A 158 -12.00 7.56 1.10
CA ILE A 158 -10.89 6.61 0.89
C ILE A 158 -10.01 6.51 2.15
N GLY A 159 -9.64 7.67 2.72
CA GLY A 159 -8.82 7.71 3.94
C GLY A 159 -9.49 7.07 5.15
N ILE A 160 -10.76 7.41 5.41
CA ILE A 160 -11.47 6.94 6.60
C ILE A 160 -11.89 5.48 6.44
N PHE A 161 -12.57 5.14 5.34
CA PHE A 161 -13.23 3.84 5.21
C PHE A 161 -12.29 2.74 4.74
N PHE A 162 -11.44 3.04 3.74
CA PHE A 162 -10.60 2.01 3.12
C PHE A 162 -9.22 1.90 3.76
N ILE A 163 -8.67 3.00 4.28
CA ILE A 163 -7.36 2.99 4.93
C ILE A 163 -7.52 2.84 6.44
N ALA A 164 -8.25 3.73 7.12
CA ALA A 164 -8.23 3.79 8.60
C ALA A 164 -9.16 2.79 9.31
N ALA A 165 -10.34 2.48 8.74
CA ALA A 165 -11.40 1.77 9.46
C ALA A 165 -10.95 0.39 10.00
N ASP A 166 -10.32 -0.44 9.16
CA ASP A 166 -9.84 -1.77 9.59
C ASP A 166 -8.85 -1.68 10.74
N TYR A 167 -7.89 -0.75 10.69
CA TYR A 167 -6.93 -0.55 11.79
C TYR A 167 -7.61 -0.02 13.05
N CYS A 168 -8.60 0.87 12.93
CA CYS A 168 -9.38 1.32 14.08
C CYS A 168 -10.14 0.16 14.74
N PHE A 169 -10.77 -0.71 13.95
CA PHE A 169 -11.46 -1.89 14.49
C PHE A 169 -10.48 -2.87 15.15
N ARG A 170 -9.31 -3.10 14.56
CA ARG A 170 -8.26 -3.94 15.17
C ARG A 170 -7.71 -3.33 16.46
N ALA A 171 -7.49 -2.02 16.49
CA ALA A 171 -7.03 -1.32 17.68
C ALA A 171 -8.05 -1.41 18.81
N TYR A 172 -9.35 -1.38 18.48
CA TYR A 172 -10.43 -1.59 19.45
C TYR A 172 -10.55 -3.06 19.89
N ALA A 173 -10.34 -4.02 18.99
CA ALA A 173 -10.36 -5.45 19.30
C ALA A 173 -9.22 -5.88 20.24
N PHE A 174 -8.05 -5.23 20.12
CA PHE A 174 -6.87 -5.45 20.96
C PHE A 174 -6.41 -4.15 21.61
N PRO A 175 -7.17 -3.60 22.58
CA PRO A 175 -6.95 -2.25 23.12
C PRO A 175 -5.60 -2.11 23.82
N GLU A 176 -5.11 -3.17 24.45
CA GLU A 176 -3.80 -3.26 25.10
C GLU A 176 -2.63 -2.92 24.15
N ILE A 177 -2.78 -3.23 22.86
CA ILE A 177 -1.76 -2.96 21.82
C ILE A 177 -2.14 -1.71 21.02
N GLY A 178 -3.41 -1.61 20.65
CA GLY A 178 -3.94 -0.58 19.77
C GLY A 178 -3.87 0.83 20.37
N ILE A 179 -4.26 0.99 21.64
CA ILE A 179 -4.27 2.31 22.28
C ILE A 179 -2.84 2.84 22.48
N PRO A 180 -1.87 2.07 23.02
CA PRO A 180 -0.50 2.56 23.17
C PRO A 180 0.17 2.89 21.83
N THR A 181 -0.01 2.05 20.80
CA THR A 181 0.57 2.30 19.47
C THR A 181 -0.05 3.51 18.79
N LEU A 182 -1.37 3.72 18.94
CA LEU A 182 -2.05 4.92 18.46
C LEU A 182 -1.55 6.19 19.15
N LEU A 183 -1.46 6.18 20.49
CA LEU A 183 -0.96 7.33 21.26
C LEU A 183 0.49 7.67 20.90
N LEU A 184 1.35 6.66 20.74
CA LEU A 184 2.73 6.87 20.29
C LEU A 184 2.79 7.43 18.87
N THR A 185 1.93 6.95 17.96
CA THR A 185 1.83 7.48 16.60
C THR A 185 1.43 8.94 16.61
N LEU A 186 0.40 9.32 17.38
CA LEU A 186 -0.02 10.71 17.53
C LEU A 186 1.10 11.56 18.15
N TYR A 187 1.78 11.05 19.16
CA TYR A 187 2.90 11.73 19.81
C TYR A 187 4.05 12.03 18.85
N PHE A 188 4.48 11.06 18.03
CA PHE A 188 5.60 11.27 17.10
C PHE A 188 5.22 12.09 15.87
N TYR A 189 4.05 11.85 15.27
CA TYR A 189 3.66 12.51 14.01
C TYR A 189 2.98 13.87 14.22
N TYR A 190 2.22 14.06 15.29
CA TYR A 190 1.54 15.34 15.59
C TYR A 190 2.20 16.14 16.71
N GLY A 191 2.89 15.48 17.64
CA GLY A 191 3.57 16.17 18.75
C GLY A 191 4.83 16.94 18.34
N GLY A 192 5.34 16.74 17.11
CA GLY A 192 6.52 17.45 16.60
C GLY A 192 7.84 17.08 17.31
N ILE A 193 7.82 16.05 18.15
CA ILE A 193 8.97 15.63 18.95
C ILE A 193 9.79 14.63 18.15
N GLN A 194 10.96 15.08 17.69
CA GLN A 194 11.98 14.20 17.13
C GLN A 194 12.86 13.67 18.26
N LEU A 195 13.00 12.34 18.33
CA LEU A 195 13.86 11.72 19.34
C LEU A 195 15.34 12.03 19.08
N LYS A 196 16.09 12.20 20.18
CA LYS A 196 17.55 12.30 20.15
C LYS A 196 18.13 11.05 19.47
N GLY A 197 18.72 11.24 18.29
CA GLY A 197 19.26 10.15 17.48
C GLY A 197 18.61 9.99 16.09
N ASN A 198 17.59 10.79 15.76
CA ASN A 198 16.86 10.72 14.49
C ASN A 198 16.28 9.32 14.18
N ILE A 199 15.92 8.58 15.22
CA ILE A 199 15.21 7.30 15.05
C ILE A 199 13.81 7.64 14.51
N PRO A 200 13.39 7.03 13.40
CA PRO A 200 12.08 7.29 12.82
C PRO A 200 10.98 6.86 13.79
N GLY A 201 10.03 7.75 14.05
CA GLY A 201 8.95 7.51 15.01
C GLY A 201 8.16 6.24 14.68
N GLY A 202 7.94 5.97 13.39
CA GLY A 202 7.29 4.74 12.92
C GLY A 202 8.00 3.45 13.33
N LEU A 203 9.34 3.42 13.37
CA LEU A 203 10.10 2.24 13.81
C LEU A 203 9.85 1.96 15.30
N ILE A 204 9.75 3.01 16.11
CA ILE A 204 9.52 2.88 17.55
C ILE A 204 8.11 2.39 17.82
N VAL A 205 7.12 2.96 17.13
CA VAL A 205 5.73 2.48 17.20
C VAL A 205 5.67 1.00 16.84
N LEU A 206 6.37 0.57 15.79
CA LEU A 206 6.44 -0.82 15.37
C LEU A 206 7.06 -1.72 16.44
N VAL A 207 8.25 -1.39 16.93
CA VAL A 207 8.98 -2.20 17.92
C VAL A 207 8.20 -2.31 19.23
N VAL A 208 7.62 -1.19 19.70
CA VAL A 208 6.78 -1.18 20.90
C VAL A 208 5.52 -2.01 20.66
N GLY A 209 4.83 -1.83 19.52
CA GLY A 209 3.64 -2.61 19.20
C GLY A 209 3.90 -4.12 19.15
N VAL A 210 4.98 -4.54 18.51
CA VAL A 210 5.41 -5.95 18.46
C VAL A 210 5.77 -6.44 19.87
N GLY A 211 6.53 -5.67 20.64
CA GLY A 211 6.92 -6.04 22.00
C GLY A 211 5.72 -6.23 22.93
N VAL A 212 4.75 -5.30 22.89
CA VAL A 212 3.52 -5.39 23.67
C VAL A 212 2.68 -6.59 23.22
N ALA A 213 2.58 -6.86 21.91
CA ALA A 213 1.83 -8.01 21.39
C ALA A 213 2.38 -9.36 21.86
N TRP A 214 3.70 -9.52 21.89
CA TRP A 214 4.33 -10.73 22.43
C TRP A 214 4.20 -10.81 23.95
N ALA A 215 4.33 -9.69 24.65
CA ALA A 215 4.15 -9.66 26.11
C ALA A 215 2.72 -10.05 26.51
N THR A 216 1.69 -9.52 25.84
CA THR A 216 0.30 -9.91 26.11
C THR A 216 0.03 -11.37 25.79
N TYR A 217 0.62 -11.91 24.71
CA TYR A 217 0.56 -13.34 24.40
C TYR A 217 1.15 -14.20 25.53
N LEU A 218 2.36 -13.86 26.00
CA LEU A 218 3.05 -14.60 27.07
C LEU A 218 2.31 -14.57 28.42
N ILE A 219 1.57 -13.48 28.68
CA ILE A 219 0.79 -13.29 29.91
C ILE A 219 -0.60 -13.95 29.79
N GLY A 220 -0.95 -14.54 28.64
CA GLY A 220 -2.23 -15.20 28.41
C GLY A 220 -3.40 -14.26 28.16
N LEU A 221 -3.12 -12.99 27.85
CA LEU A 221 -4.12 -12.02 27.41
C LEU A 221 -4.40 -12.21 25.91
N ARG A 222 -5.53 -11.66 25.43
CA ARG A 222 -5.85 -11.68 24.00
C ARG A 222 -4.76 -10.95 23.20
N SER A 223 -4.10 -11.69 22.31
CA SER A 223 -3.08 -11.17 21.40
C SER A 223 -3.46 -11.49 19.94
N PRO A 224 -3.08 -10.63 18.97
CA PRO A 224 -3.24 -10.91 17.55
C PRO A 224 -2.23 -11.94 17.00
N ILE A 225 -1.30 -12.40 17.86
CA ILE A 225 -0.36 -13.49 17.62
C ILE A 225 -0.99 -14.81 18.09
#